data_AF-A0A8S9GS65-F1
#
_entry.id   AF-A0A8S9GS65-F1
#
_cell.length_a   1.000
_cell.length_b   1.000
_cell.length_c   1.000
_cell.angle_alpha   90.00
_cell.angle_beta   90.00
_cell.angle_gamma   90.00
#
_symmetry.space_group_name_H-M   'P 1'
#
loop_
_entity.id
_entity.type
_entity.pdbx_description
1 polymer ?
#
loop_
_entity_poly.entity_id
_entity_poly.type
_entity_poly.pdbx_seq_one_letter_code
_entity_poly.pdbx_strand_id
1 'polypeptide(L)'
;MRSLTISSSNEFFDSMKIKVAPPLISYRTLFHTILILAFLLPFVFILTALVTLEGVNKCSSIDCLGRRLGPRLLGRVDDSEQRLVRDFYTILNEVSTQEIPDGLKLPNSFRQLVSDMKNNHYDAKTFSLVLRAMIEKFERDMRESKFAELMNKHFAASSIPKGIHCLSLRLTDEYSSNAHARRQLPSPERLPVLSDNAYHHFVLATDNILAASVVVSSAVQSSSKPEKIVFHVITDKKTYAGMHSCSLKLILNEFMTLKRSACKN
;
A
#
# COMPACT_ATOMS: atom_id res chain seq x y z
N MET A 1 -6.98 69.69 21.72
CA MET A 1 -7.07 69.72 20.25
C MET A 1 -8.39 69.06 19.86
N ARG A 2 -9.45 69.86 19.64
CA ARG A 2 -10.14 70.13 18.35
C ARG A 2 -11.11 68.99 17.95
N SER A 3 -12.40 69.20 17.71
CA SER A 3 -13.27 70.39 17.80
C SER A 3 -14.74 69.93 17.87
N LEU A 4 -15.57 70.84 18.38
CA LEU A 4 -17.02 70.77 18.51
C LEU A 4 -17.76 70.55 17.19
N THR A 5 -18.90 69.88 17.33
CA THR A 5 -20.05 69.80 16.42
C THR A 5 -20.77 71.14 16.36
N ILE A 6 -21.13 71.63 15.15
CA ILE A 6 -22.25 72.56 14.93
C ILE A 6 -23.00 72.16 13.65
N SER A 7 -24.32 72.35 13.75
CA SER A 7 -25.45 71.91 12.94
C SER A 7 -25.75 72.70 11.65
N SER A 8 -26.81 72.23 10.95
CA SER A 8 -27.76 72.97 10.10
C SER A 8 -27.31 73.13 8.65
N SER A 9 -28.11 72.99 7.59
CA SER A 9 -29.57 72.96 7.34
C SER A 9 -29.78 72.66 5.84
N ASN A 10 -30.98 72.21 5.46
CA ASN A 10 -31.67 72.42 4.14
C ASN A 10 -30.92 72.01 2.85
N GLU A 11 -31.51 71.57 1.74
CA GLU A 11 -32.85 71.34 1.20
C GLU A 11 -32.56 70.60 -0.13
N PHE A 12 -33.32 69.57 -0.47
CA PHE A 12 -34.23 69.61 -1.61
C PHE A 12 -33.58 69.81 -2.99
N PHE A 13 -33.39 68.72 -3.74
CA PHE A 13 -33.74 68.67 -5.16
C PHE A 13 -34.22 67.26 -5.52
N ASP A 14 -35.53 67.19 -5.69
CA ASP A 14 -36.27 66.10 -6.32
C ASP A 14 -36.16 66.23 -7.84
N SER A 15 -35.77 65.17 -8.54
CA SER A 15 -36.19 64.92 -9.93
C SER A 15 -35.64 63.59 -10.43
N MET A 16 -36.52 62.61 -10.57
CA MET A 16 -36.85 61.93 -11.83
C MET A 16 -37.36 60.52 -11.52
N LYS A 17 -38.68 60.45 -11.39
CA LYS A 17 -39.49 59.26 -11.18
C LYS A 17 -39.46 58.40 -12.45
N ILE A 18 -38.56 57.41 -12.50
CA ILE A 18 -38.76 56.24 -13.38
C ILE A 18 -39.53 55.21 -12.56
N LYS A 19 -40.83 55.10 -12.82
CA LYS A 19 -41.64 53.98 -12.34
C LYS A 19 -41.21 52.72 -13.11
N VAL A 20 -40.23 52.00 -12.58
CA VAL A 20 -40.04 50.57 -12.87
C VAL A 20 -40.70 49.81 -11.72
N ALA A 21 -41.65 48.94 -12.05
CA ALA A 21 -42.29 48.04 -11.10
C ALA A 21 -41.22 47.20 -10.37
N PRO A 22 -41.35 46.92 -9.06
CA PRO A 22 -40.34 46.17 -8.34
C PRO A 22 -40.32 44.71 -8.83
N PRO A 23 -39.16 44.11 -9.15
CA PRO A 23 -39.10 42.66 -9.27
C PRO A 23 -39.19 42.09 -7.85
N LEU A 24 -40.38 41.60 -7.49
CA LEU A 24 -40.56 40.66 -6.38
C LEU A 24 -39.96 39.29 -6.79
N ILE A 25 -38.65 39.25 -7.00
CA ILE A 25 -37.94 37.98 -7.11
C ILE A 25 -37.15 37.84 -5.81
N SER A 26 -37.66 36.97 -4.95
CA SER A 26 -37.03 36.69 -3.66
C SER A 26 -35.60 36.22 -3.91
N TYR A 27 -34.65 36.77 -3.17
CA TYR A 27 -33.26 36.31 -3.16
C TYR A 27 -33.15 34.79 -2.94
N ARG A 28 -34.12 34.21 -2.23
CA ARG A 28 -34.25 32.77 -2.00
C ARG A 28 -34.52 31.97 -3.29
N THR A 29 -35.37 32.46 -4.19
CA THR A 29 -35.61 31.82 -5.48
C THR A 29 -34.40 31.96 -6.42
N LEU A 30 -33.72 33.11 -6.40
CA LEU A 30 -32.49 33.31 -7.17
C LEU A 30 -31.38 32.36 -6.70
N PHE A 31 -31.20 32.23 -5.40
CA PHE A 31 -30.22 31.31 -4.81
C PHE A 31 -30.46 29.87 -5.24
N HIS A 32 -31.71 29.38 -5.19
CA HIS A 32 -32.02 28.02 -5.64
C HIS A 32 -31.85 27.85 -7.15
N THR A 33 -32.20 28.85 -7.97
CA THR A 33 -31.96 28.76 -9.43
C THR A 33 -30.47 28.72 -9.77
N ILE A 34 -29.64 29.50 -9.08
CA ILE A 34 -28.18 29.49 -9.25
C ILE A 34 -27.61 28.15 -8.79
N LEU A 35 -28.09 27.60 -7.67
CA LEU A 35 -27.65 26.30 -7.16
C LEU A 35 -27.97 25.16 -8.13
N ILE A 36 -29.19 25.15 -8.69
CA ILE A 36 -29.61 24.15 -9.68
C ILE A 36 -28.78 24.28 -10.96
N LEU A 37 -28.56 25.51 -11.44
CA LEU A 37 -27.77 25.76 -12.64
C LEU A 37 -26.30 25.34 -12.44
N ALA A 38 -25.73 25.61 -11.26
CA ALA A 38 -24.38 25.20 -10.89
C ALA A 38 -24.22 23.67 -10.82
N PHE A 39 -25.29 22.92 -10.57
CA PHE A 39 -25.26 21.46 -10.56
C PHE A 39 -25.53 20.84 -11.94
N LEU A 40 -26.44 21.43 -12.73
CA LEU A 40 -26.82 20.91 -14.04
C LEU A 40 -25.79 21.21 -15.13
N LEU A 41 -25.15 22.39 -15.12
CA LEU A 41 -24.18 22.77 -16.15
C LEU A 41 -22.96 21.82 -16.20
N PRO A 42 -22.32 21.44 -15.08
CA PRO A 42 -21.22 20.48 -15.10
C PRO A 42 -21.68 19.10 -15.59
N PHE A 43 -22.89 18.67 -15.22
CA PHE A 43 -23.40 17.37 -15.64
C PHE A 43 -23.65 17.30 -17.14
N VAL A 44 -24.27 18.35 -17.71
CA VAL A 44 -24.47 18.46 -19.17
C VAL A 44 -23.12 18.55 -19.89
N PHE A 45 -22.16 19.31 -19.35
CA PHE A 45 -20.83 19.44 -19.92
C PHE A 45 -20.04 18.12 -19.91
N ILE A 46 -20.11 17.35 -18.82
CA ILE A 46 -19.47 16.03 -18.74
C ILE A 46 -20.14 15.05 -19.72
N LEU A 47 -21.47 15.09 -19.83
CA LEU A 47 -22.20 14.21 -20.74
C LEU A 47 -21.88 14.52 -22.21
N THR A 48 -21.83 15.81 -22.58
CA THR A 48 -21.42 16.21 -23.93
C THR A 48 -19.96 15.90 -24.18
N ALA A 49 -19.06 16.16 -23.22
CA ALA A 49 -17.64 15.82 -23.33
C ALA A 49 -17.43 14.33 -23.54
N LEU A 50 -18.10 13.46 -22.76
CA LEU A 50 -18.02 12.00 -22.89
C LEU A 50 -18.48 11.54 -24.28
N VAL A 51 -19.62 12.06 -24.75
CA VAL A 51 -20.16 11.73 -26.10
C VAL A 51 -19.19 12.19 -27.20
N THR A 52 -18.52 13.34 -27.02
CA THR A 52 -17.56 13.85 -28.00
C THR A 52 -16.21 13.12 -27.97
N LEU A 53 -15.74 12.68 -26.80
CA LEU A 53 -14.48 11.94 -26.63
C LEU A 53 -14.58 10.50 -27.18
N GLU A 54 -15.78 9.92 -27.15
CA GLU A 54 -16.04 8.60 -27.73
C GLU A 54 -16.31 8.67 -29.26
N GLY A 55 -16.41 9.88 -29.80
CA GLY A 55 -16.73 10.20 -31.20
C GLY A 55 -15.55 10.23 -32.19
N VAL A 56 -14.43 9.55 -31.92
CA VAL A 56 -13.33 9.39 -32.91
C VAL A 56 -13.57 8.21 -33.85
N ASN A 57 -14.60 7.38 -33.61
CA ASN A 57 -14.97 6.29 -34.51
C ASN A 57 -16.33 6.58 -35.15
N LYS A 58 -16.29 7.01 -36.42
CA LYS A 58 -17.40 7.17 -37.39
C LYS A 58 -18.74 6.56 -36.92
N CYS A 59 -19.59 7.35 -36.30
CA CYS A 59 -20.98 6.98 -36.05
C CYS A 59 -21.88 8.17 -36.37
N SER A 60 -22.66 8.04 -37.44
CA SER A 60 -23.60 9.05 -37.89
C SER A 60 -24.83 9.09 -36.97
N SER A 61 -24.77 10.03 -36.02
CA SER A 61 -25.84 10.85 -35.40
C SER A 61 -27.13 10.23 -34.82
N ILE A 62 -27.61 9.04 -35.20
CA ILE A 62 -28.91 8.53 -34.70
C ILE A 62 -28.84 7.11 -34.12
N ASP A 63 -27.88 6.29 -34.54
CA ASP A 63 -27.85 4.87 -34.14
C ASP A 63 -27.24 4.62 -32.74
N CYS A 64 -26.47 5.58 -32.21
CA CYS A 64 -25.87 5.47 -30.86
C CYS A 64 -26.89 5.66 -29.73
N LEU A 65 -27.99 6.38 -29.97
CA LEU A 65 -29.08 6.52 -29.00
C LEU A 65 -29.84 5.19 -28.79
N GLY A 66 -29.81 4.29 -29.79
CA GLY A 66 -30.45 2.97 -29.72
C GLY A 66 -29.75 1.99 -28.77
N ARG A 67 -28.45 2.15 -28.50
CA ARG A 67 -27.72 1.22 -27.61
C ARG A 67 -27.91 1.50 -26.12
N ARG A 68 -28.33 2.73 -25.74
CA ARG A 68 -28.58 3.09 -24.33
C ARG A 68 -30.04 2.87 -23.91
N LEU A 69 -30.96 2.85 -24.89
CA LEU A 69 -32.36 2.48 -24.73
C LEU A 69 -32.60 1.04 -25.22
N GLY A 70 -31.89 0.07 -24.66
CA GLY A 70 -32.20 -1.37 -24.67
C GLY A 70 -32.55 -2.05 -26.02
N PRO A 71 -31.85 -3.12 -26.44
CA PRO A 71 -32.14 -3.82 -27.70
C PRO A 71 -33.37 -4.73 -27.60
N ARG A 72 -34.54 -4.19 -27.26
CA ARG A 72 -35.79 -4.96 -27.17
C ARG A 72 -36.83 -4.65 -28.24
N LEU A 73 -36.71 -3.54 -28.98
CA LEU A 73 -37.77 -3.19 -29.94
C LEU A 73 -37.43 -3.42 -31.43
N LEU A 74 -36.18 -3.40 -31.88
CA LEU A 74 -35.89 -3.37 -33.32
C LEU A 74 -34.61 -4.10 -33.76
N GLY A 75 -34.28 -5.23 -33.14
CA GLY A 75 -33.18 -6.08 -33.58
C GLY A 75 -33.58 -7.54 -33.48
N ARG A 76 -33.84 -8.17 -34.62
CA ARG A 76 -33.82 -9.64 -34.75
C ARG A 76 -32.38 -10.06 -34.44
N VAL A 77 -32.08 -10.32 -33.16
CA VAL A 77 -30.84 -10.99 -32.76
C VAL A 77 -30.83 -12.29 -33.55
N ASP A 78 -29.80 -12.48 -34.37
CA ASP A 78 -29.68 -13.65 -35.21
C ASP A 78 -29.63 -14.88 -34.29
N ASP A 79 -30.68 -15.72 -34.33
CA ASP A 79 -30.81 -16.92 -33.49
C ASP A 79 -29.58 -17.83 -33.62
N SER A 80 -28.86 -17.74 -34.75
CA SER A 80 -27.62 -18.45 -35.05
C SER A 80 -26.46 -18.07 -34.13
N GLU A 81 -26.22 -16.78 -33.88
CA GLU A 81 -25.15 -16.31 -32.98
C GLU A 81 -25.43 -16.72 -31.53
N GLN A 82 -26.69 -16.58 -31.12
CA GLN A 82 -27.12 -16.94 -29.77
C GLN A 82 -27.08 -18.46 -29.53
N ARG A 83 -27.33 -19.27 -30.57
CA ARG A 83 -27.12 -20.73 -30.56
C ARG A 83 -25.64 -21.09 -30.47
N LEU A 84 -24.78 -20.48 -31.28
CA LEU A 84 -23.32 -20.71 -31.24
C LEU A 84 -22.71 -20.43 -29.86
N VAL A 85 -23.10 -19.33 -29.24
CA VAL A 85 -22.65 -18.98 -27.88
C VAL A 85 -23.14 -20.02 -26.87
N ARG A 86 -24.42 -20.42 -26.94
CA ARG A 86 -24.98 -21.44 -26.04
C ARG A 86 -24.30 -22.79 -26.19
N ASP A 87 -24.01 -23.21 -27.43
CA ASP A 87 -23.32 -24.46 -27.73
C ASP A 87 -21.89 -24.44 -27.18
N PHE A 88 -21.18 -23.31 -27.33
CA PHE A 88 -19.85 -23.14 -26.76
C PHE A 88 -19.85 -23.17 -25.22
N TYR A 89 -20.81 -22.52 -24.57
CA TYR A 89 -20.97 -22.62 -23.11
C TYR A 89 -21.26 -24.05 -22.64
N THR A 90 -22.06 -24.79 -23.40
CA THR A 90 -22.38 -26.19 -23.09
C THR A 90 -21.11 -27.05 -23.16
N ILE A 91 -20.28 -26.86 -24.20
CA ILE A 91 -18.99 -27.54 -24.35
C ILE A 91 -18.02 -27.18 -23.21
N LEU A 92 -17.93 -25.90 -22.83
CA LEU A 92 -17.07 -25.47 -21.72
C LEU A 92 -17.48 -26.12 -20.39
N ASN A 93 -18.79 -26.23 -20.13
CA ASN A 93 -19.30 -26.86 -18.91
C ASN A 93 -19.02 -28.37 -18.89
N GLU A 94 -19.17 -29.05 -20.02
CA GLU A 94 -18.79 -30.46 -20.17
C GLU A 94 -17.29 -30.65 -19.91
N VAL A 95 -16.47 -29.84 -20.57
CA VAL A 95 -15.01 -29.86 -20.45
C VAL A 95 -14.54 -29.51 -19.04
N SER A 96 -15.29 -28.72 -18.26
CA SER A 96 -14.98 -28.41 -16.87
C SER A 96 -14.98 -29.63 -15.94
N THR A 97 -15.66 -30.71 -16.33
CA THR A 97 -15.75 -31.95 -15.52
C THR A 97 -14.79 -33.04 -15.98
N GLN A 98 -14.26 -32.90 -17.20
CA GLN A 98 -13.37 -33.89 -17.80
C GLN A 98 -11.94 -33.73 -17.27
N GLU A 99 -11.22 -34.84 -17.13
CA GLU A 99 -9.79 -34.83 -16.77
C GLU A 99 -8.95 -34.27 -17.93
N ILE A 100 -7.97 -33.44 -17.60
CA ILE A 100 -7.03 -32.90 -18.58
C ILE A 100 -6.00 -33.99 -18.89
N PRO A 101 -5.81 -34.38 -20.16
CA PRO A 101 -4.88 -35.45 -20.50
C PRO A 101 -3.43 -35.07 -20.14
N ASP A 102 -2.77 -35.97 -19.41
CA ASP A 102 -1.36 -35.82 -19.03
C ASP A 102 -0.46 -35.83 -20.28
N GLY A 103 0.39 -34.81 -20.42
CA GLY A 103 1.33 -34.67 -21.54
C GLY A 103 0.85 -33.80 -22.71
N LEU A 104 -0.28 -33.11 -22.58
CA LEU A 104 -0.74 -32.14 -23.58
C LEU A 104 0.27 -30.98 -23.72
N LYS A 105 0.75 -30.74 -24.95
CA LYS A 105 1.64 -29.59 -25.24
C LYS A 105 0.84 -28.30 -25.17
N LEU A 106 0.97 -27.59 -24.06
CA LEU A 106 0.28 -26.32 -23.83
C LEU A 106 1.05 -25.15 -24.46
N PRO A 107 0.38 -24.28 -25.24
CA PRO A 107 0.99 -23.06 -25.73
C PRO A 107 1.39 -22.13 -24.57
N ASN A 108 2.41 -21.30 -24.77
CA ASN A 108 2.89 -20.37 -23.75
C ASN A 108 2.15 -19.02 -23.78
N SER A 109 1.30 -18.79 -24.77
CA SER A 109 0.52 -17.55 -24.89
C SER A 109 -0.82 -17.81 -25.60
N PHE A 110 -1.79 -16.93 -25.32
CA PHE A 110 -3.07 -16.94 -26.02
C PHE A 110 -2.92 -16.77 -27.54
N ARG A 111 -1.97 -15.93 -28.00
CA ARG A 111 -1.70 -15.74 -29.43
C ARG A 111 -1.25 -17.03 -30.11
N GLN A 112 -0.41 -17.80 -29.42
CA GLN A 112 0.04 -19.09 -29.92
C GLN A 112 -1.12 -20.08 -29.96
N LEU A 113 -1.98 -20.13 -28.94
CA LEU A 113 -3.20 -20.95 -28.96
C LEU A 113 -4.10 -20.64 -30.16
N VAL A 114 -4.35 -19.36 -30.44
CA VAL A 114 -5.18 -18.94 -31.59
C VAL A 114 -4.51 -19.32 -32.92
N SER A 115 -3.18 -19.15 -33.03
CA SER A 115 -2.43 -19.58 -34.21
C SER A 115 -2.50 -21.09 -34.41
N ASP A 116 -2.33 -21.87 -33.33
CA ASP A 116 -2.37 -23.32 -33.37
C ASP A 116 -3.77 -23.83 -33.72
N MET A 117 -4.82 -23.17 -33.22
CA MET A 117 -6.21 -23.46 -33.59
C MET A 117 -6.44 -23.23 -35.07
N LYS A 118 -5.95 -22.11 -35.62
CA LYS A 118 -6.10 -21.77 -37.04
C LYS A 118 -5.35 -22.75 -37.95
N ASN A 119 -4.15 -23.15 -37.55
CA ASN A 119 -3.28 -24.00 -38.38
C ASN A 119 -3.62 -25.50 -38.29
N ASN A 120 -4.06 -25.98 -37.11
CA ASN A 120 -4.36 -27.40 -36.87
C ASN A 120 -5.86 -27.71 -36.85
N HIS A 121 -6.73 -26.73 -37.14
CA HIS A 121 -8.18 -26.87 -37.19
C HIS A 121 -8.77 -27.56 -35.96
N TYR A 122 -8.50 -27.04 -34.76
CA TYR A 122 -9.04 -27.62 -33.52
C TYR A 122 -10.56 -27.54 -33.43
N ASP A 123 -11.19 -28.64 -33.02
CA ASP A 123 -12.60 -28.66 -32.64
C ASP A 123 -12.86 -27.77 -31.41
N ALA A 124 -14.08 -27.27 -31.28
CA ALA A 124 -14.47 -26.43 -30.14
C ALA A 124 -14.23 -27.12 -28.78
N LYS A 125 -14.37 -28.44 -28.71
CA LYS A 125 -14.07 -29.26 -27.52
C LYS A 125 -12.57 -29.31 -27.22
N THR A 126 -11.73 -29.55 -28.23
CA THR A 126 -10.26 -29.56 -28.10
C THR A 126 -9.72 -28.19 -27.72
N PHE A 127 -10.23 -27.12 -28.35
CA PHE A 127 -9.88 -25.75 -27.98
C PHE A 127 -10.23 -25.45 -26.52
N SER A 128 -11.44 -25.82 -26.08
CA SER A 128 -11.89 -25.62 -24.70
C SER A 128 -11.02 -26.38 -23.69
N LEU A 129 -10.62 -27.62 -24.01
CA LEU A 129 -9.71 -28.42 -23.18
C LEU A 129 -8.32 -27.78 -23.06
N VAL A 130 -7.73 -27.37 -24.18
CA VAL A 130 -6.41 -26.71 -24.21
C VAL A 130 -6.46 -25.36 -23.49
N LEU A 131 -7.54 -24.59 -23.67
CA LEU A 131 -7.73 -23.30 -22.99
C LEU A 131 -7.85 -23.48 -21.47
N ARG A 132 -8.66 -24.45 -21.01
CA ARG A 132 -8.78 -24.76 -19.59
C ARG A 132 -7.44 -25.16 -18.99
N ALA A 133 -6.72 -26.07 -19.65
CA ALA A 133 -5.40 -26.52 -19.20
C ALA A 133 -4.35 -25.38 -19.20
N MET A 134 -4.43 -24.46 -20.16
CA MET A 134 -3.62 -23.24 -20.17
C MET A 134 -3.95 -22.33 -18.98
N ILE A 135 -5.23 -22.11 -18.67
CA ILE A 135 -5.66 -21.30 -17.52
C ILE A 135 -5.17 -21.93 -16.22
N GLU A 136 -5.38 -23.23 -16.01
CA GLU A 136 -4.91 -23.93 -14.80
C GLU A 136 -3.38 -23.91 -14.66
N LYS A 137 -2.64 -23.98 -15.76
CA LYS A 137 -1.18 -23.78 -15.77
C LYS A 137 -0.82 -22.36 -15.34
N PHE A 138 -1.42 -21.33 -15.96
CA PHE A 138 -1.12 -19.94 -15.61
C PHE A 138 -1.55 -19.57 -14.19
N GLU A 139 -2.63 -20.15 -13.67
CA GLU A 139 -3.02 -19.98 -12.26
C GLU A 139 -1.98 -20.59 -11.32
N ARG A 140 -1.43 -21.76 -11.64
CA ARG A 140 -0.31 -22.36 -10.89
C ARG A 140 0.94 -21.49 -10.95
N ASP A 141 1.39 -21.11 -12.14
CA ASP A 141 2.57 -20.28 -12.34
C ASP A 141 2.42 -18.92 -11.62
N MET A 142 1.23 -18.31 -11.68
CA MET A 142 0.91 -17.07 -10.97
C MET A 142 0.94 -17.26 -9.45
N ARG A 143 0.41 -18.37 -8.94
CA ARG A 143 0.43 -18.69 -7.50
C ARG A 143 1.86 -18.88 -7.01
N GLU A 144 2.69 -19.59 -7.77
CA GLU A 144 4.11 -19.79 -7.46
C GLU A 144 4.88 -18.46 -7.47
N SER A 145 4.69 -17.65 -8.51
CA SER A 145 5.30 -16.32 -8.61
C SER A 145 4.91 -15.41 -7.44
N LYS A 146 3.62 -15.39 -7.09
CA LYS A 146 3.11 -14.63 -5.94
C LYS A 146 3.66 -15.14 -4.62
N PHE A 147 3.78 -16.46 -4.46
CA PHE A 147 4.40 -17.04 -3.27
C PHE A 147 5.87 -16.63 -3.14
N ALA A 148 6.64 -16.70 -4.23
CA ALA A 148 8.02 -16.27 -4.27
C ALA A 148 8.16 -14.76 -3.96
N GLU A 149 7.28 -13.92 -4.51
CA GLU A 149 7.24 -12.49 -4.23
C GLU A 149 6.99 -12.20 -2.73
N LEU A 150 5.96 -12.83 -2.15
CA LEU A 150 5.62 -12.68 -0.73
C LEU A 150 6.77 -13.16 0.17
N MET A 151 7.39 -14.28 -0.19
CA MET A 151 8.54 -14.81 0.53
C MET A 151 9.74 -13.86 0.47
N ASN A 152 10.05 -13.33 -0.71
CA ASN A 152 11.12 -12.34 -0.90
C ASN A 152 10.84 -11.05 -0.14
N LYS A 153 9.59 -10.58 -0.11
CA LYS A 153 9.19 -9.42 0.72
C LYS A 153 9.39 -9.69 2.20
N HIS A 154 8.97 -10.86 2.69
CA HIS A 154 9.17 -11.25 4.08
C HIS A 154 10.65 -11.32 4.45
N PHE A 155 11.47 -11.92 3.58
CA PHE A 155 12.93 -11.95 3.79
C PHE A 155 13.52 -10.55 3.74
N ALA A 156 13.18 -9.70 2.77
CA ALA A 156 13.70 -8.34 2.71
C ALA A 156 13.35 -7.53 3.97
N ALA A 157 12.12 -7.68 4.49
CA ALA A 157 11.67 -6.99 5.70
C ALA A 157 12.30 -7.54 7.00
N SER A 158 12.51 -8.86 7.08
CA SER A 158 13.00 -9.53 8.30
C SER A 158 14.51 -9.77 8.29
N SER A 159 15.16 -9.64 7.14
CA SER A 159 16.59 -9.90 7.01
C SER A 159 17.40 -8.89 7.81
N ILE A 160 18.36 -9.40 8.56
CA ILE A 160 19.33 -8.57 9.28
C ILE A 160 20.32 -8.04 8.22
N PRO A 161 20.50 -6.72 8.08
CA PRO A 161 21.52 -6.16 7.20
C PRO A 161 22.89 -6.78 7.50
N LYS A 162 23.66 -7.09 6.44
CA LYS A 162 24.96 -7.79 6.55
C LYS A 162 25.87 -7.20 7.65
N GLY A 163 25.93 -5.87 7.77
CA GLY A 163 26.74 -5.21 8.80
C GLY A 163 26.29 -5.52 10.24
N ILE A 164 24.99 -5.57 10.51
CA ILE A 164 24.45 -5.93 11.83
C ILE A 164 24.71 -7.41 12.11
N HIS A 165 24.57 -8.26 11.10
CA HIS A 165 24.86 -9.68 11.22
C HIS A 165 26.35 -9.94 11.56
N CYS A 166 27.27 -9.30 10.83
CA CYS A 166 28.70 -9.39 11.12
C CYS A 166 29.07 -8.85 12.51
N LEU A 167 28.46 -7.73 12.93
CA LEU A 167 28.64 -7.21 14.29
C LEU A 167 28.21 -8.26 15.34
N SER A 168 27.05 -8.89 15.15
CA SER A 168 26.58 -9.94 16.04
C SER A 168 27.54 -11.13 16.10
N LEU A 169 28.05 -11.59 14.95
CA LEU A 169 29.03 -12.67 14.88
C LEU A 169 30.32 -12.30 15.61
N ARG A 170 30.86 -11.10 15.40
CA ARG A 170 32.10 -10.64 16.03
C ARG A 170 31.97 -10.49 17.54
N LEU A 171 30.84 -9.98 18.03
CA LEU A 171 30.58 -9.88 19.47
C LEU A 171 30.42 -11.26 20.12
N THR A 172 29.85 -12.22 19.40
CA THR A 172 29.73 -13.61 19.83
C THR A 172 31.10 -14.30 19.86
N ASP A 173 31.93 -14.06 18.85
CA ASP A 173 33.32 -14.52 18.80
C ASP A 173 34.14 -13.94 19.97
N GLU A 174 33.98 -12.65 20.26
CA GLU A 174 34.60 -12.01 21.41
C GLU A 174 34.12 -12.59 22.74
N TYR A 175 32.82 -12.89 22.87
CA TYR A 175 32.29 -13.58 24.04
C TYR A 175 32.93 -14.95 24.24
N SER A 176 33.19 -15.69 23.16
CA SER A 176 33.81 -17.01 23.23
C SER A 176 35.31 -16.95 23.56
N SER A 177 36.03 -16.07 22.86
CA SER A 177 37.49 -15.98 22.90
C SER A 177 38.04 -15.19 24.10
N ASN A 178 37.29 -14.21 24.61
CA ASN A 178 37.74 -13.33 25.68
C ASN A 178 37.11 -13.69 27.03
N ALA A 179 37.93 -14.03 28.04
CA ALA A 179 37.45 -14.31 29.39
C ALA A 179 36.80 -13.08 30.05
N HIS A 180 37.27 -11.86 29.73
CA HIS A 180 36.66 -10.63 30.24
C HIS A 180 35.26 -10.41 29.69
N ALA A 181 35.02 -10.76 28.41
CA ALA A 181 33.70 -10.66 27.80
C ALA A 181 32.67 -11.61 28.43
N ARG A 182 33.11 -12.64 29.16
CA ARG A 182 32.26 -13.56 29.92
C ARG A 182 32.10 -13.18 31.39
N ARG A 183 32.68 -12.05 31.83
CA ARG A 183 32.54 -11.59 33.21
C ARG A 183 31.07 -11.40 33.55
N GLN A 184 30.68 -11.86 34.73
CA GLN A 184 29.32 -11.70 35.22
C GLN A 184 28.99 -10.21 35.37
N LEU A 185 27.83 -9.82 34.85
CA LEU A 185 27.29 -8.46 34.91
C LEU A 185 25.91 -8.52 35.59
N PRO A 186 25.62 -7.60 36.52
CA PRO A 186 26.53 -6.62 37.12
C PRO A 186 27.56 -7.28 38.07
N SER A 187 28.57 -6.52 38.53
CA SER A 187 29.51 -7.02 39.53
C SER A 187 28.79 -7.47 40.81
N PRO A 188 29.34 -8.42 41.59
CA PRO A 188 28.68 -8.94 42.79
C PRO A 188 28.23 -7.84 43.77
N GLU A 189 29.02 -6.77 43.89
CA GLU A 189 28.74 -5.59 44.72
C GLU A 189 27.50 -4.79 44.27
N ARG A 190 27.13 -4.88 42.99
CA ARG A 190 26.01 -4.16 42.39
C ARG A 190 24.77 -5.03 42.19
N LEU A 191 24.80 -6.29 42.61
CA LEU A 191 23.62 -7.16 42.58
C LEU A 191 22.42 -6.61 43.37
N PRO A 192 22.58 -5.99 44.56
CA PRO A 192 21.44 -5.45 45.30
C PRO A 192 20.69 -4.34 44.54
N VAL A 193 21.38 -3.60 43.67
CA VAL A 193 20.82 -2.49 42.87
C VAL A 193 19.78 -2.99 41.86
N LEU A 194 19.81 -4.27 41.48
CA LEU A 194 18.88 -4.82 40.50
C LEU A 194 17.42 -4.86 40.99
N SER A 195 17.20 -4.83 42.30
CA SER A 195 15.87 -4.93 42.93
C SER A 195 15.56 -3.75 43.84
N ASP A 196 16.40 -2.71 43.85
CA ASP A 196 16.22 -1.55 44.71
C ASP A 196 15.29 -0.52 44.06
N ASN A 197 14.13 -0.30 44.69
CA ASN A 197 13.12 0.67 44.25
C ASN A 197 13.59 2.13 44.24
N ALA A 198 14.75 2.45 44.83
CA ALA A 198 15.37 3.77 44.75
C ALA A 198 15.94 4.12 43.35
N TYR A 199 16.06 3.11 42.46
CA TYR A 199 16.58 3.24 41.10
C TYR A 199 15.45 3.26 40.05
N HIS A 200 15.75 3.83 38.89
CA HIS A 200 14.86 3.85 37.74
C HIS A 200 15.11 2.62 36.87
N HIS A 201 14.17 1.67 36.91
CA HIS A 201 14.25 0.43 36.15
C HIS A 201 13.57 0.56 34.78
N PHE A 202 14.32 0.26 33.72
CA PHE A 202 13.82 0.18 32.35
C PHE A 202 13.94 -1.25 31.85
N VAL A 203 12.88 -1.76 31.21
CA VAL A 203 12.90 -3.07 30.56
C VAL A 203 13.07 -2.88 29.06
N LEU A 204 14.10 -3.50 28.50
CA LEU A 204 14.43 -3.44 27.09
C LEU A 204 14.39 -4.85 26.49
N ALA A 205 13.29 -5.19 25.83
CA ALA A 205 13.13 -6.46 25.13
C ALA A 205 13.53 -6.30 23.66
N THR A 206 14.69 -6.84 23.27
CA THR A 206 15.17 -6.77 21.89
C THR A 206 16.24 -7.83 21.58
N ASP A 207 16.25 -8.33 20.35
CA ASP A 207 17.31 -9.15 19.79
C ASP A 207 18.31 -8.33 18.94
N ASN A 208 18.04 -7.04 18.73
CA ASN A 208 18.91 -6.15 17.98
C ASN A 208 19.93 -5.47 18.91
N ILE A 209 21.16 -6.01 18.91
CA ILE A 209 22.28 -5.52 19.73
C ILE A 209 22.58 -4.04 19.47
N LEU A 210 22.49 -3.58 18.21
CA LEU A 210 22.75 -2.18 17.87
C LEU A 210 21.65 -1.27 18.42
N ALA A 211 20.39 -1.67 18.29
CA ALA A 211 19.28 -0.92 18.85
C ALA A 211 19.39 -0.83 20.38
N ALA A 212 19.71 -1.96 21.03
CA ALA A 212 19.92 -1.99 22.48
C ALA A 212 21.01 -1.01 22.92
N SER A 213 22.16 -1.05 22.25
CA SER A 213 23.26 -0.13 22.51
C SER A 213 22.86 1.34 22.35
N VAL A 214 22.18 1.70 21.26
CA VAL A 214 21.77 3.08 20.99
C VAL A 214 20.79 3.56 22.07
N VAL A 215 19.80 2.74 22.44
CA VAL A 215 18.83 3.06 23.49
C VAL A 215 19.53 3.28 24.84
N VAL A 216 20.38 2.35 25.25
CA VAL A 216 21.10 2.46 26.53
C VAL A 216 22.03 3.67 26.54
N SER A 217 22.85 3.85 25.49
CA SER A 217 23.79 4.99 25.41
C SER A 217 23.07 6.34 25.39
N SER A 218 21.99 6.47 24.62
CA SER A 218 21.22 7.73 24.55
C SER A 218 20.52 8.03 25.87
N ALA A 219 19.93 7.04 26.53
CA ALA A 219 19.28 7.22 27.82
C ALA A 219 20.28 7.60 28.92
N VAL A 220 21.47 6.99 28.93
CA VAL A 220 22.55 7.36 29.87
C VAL A 220 23.05 8.78 29.60
N GLN A 221 23.27 9.16 28.33
CA GLN A 221 23.76 10.49 27.96
C GLN A 221 22.74 11.61 28.20
N SER A 222 21.45 11.32 28.05
CA SER A 222 20.38 12.31 28.25
C SER A 222 19.92 12.42 29.70
N SER A 223 20.27 11.46 30.56
CA SER A 223 19.90 11.49 31.97
C SER A 223 20.78 12.44 32.77
N SER A 224 20.16 13.23 33.66
CA SER A 224 20.88 14.05 34.63
C SER A 224 21.53 13.23 35.75
N LYS A 225 21.07 12.00 35.99
CA LYS A 225 21.55 11.07 37.03
C LYS A 225 21.69 9.66 36.47
N PRO A 226 22.67 9.40 35.59
CA PRO A 226 22.85 8.11 34.93
C PRO A 226 23.14 6.97 35.92
N GLU A 227 23.72 7.26 37.08
CA GLU A 227 24.04 6.29 38.13
C GLU A 227 22.79 5.68 38.80
N LYS A 228 21.62 6.30 38.64
CA LYS A 228 20.35 5.81 39.17
C LYS A 228 19.54 4.98 38.17
N ILE A 229 20.06 4.73 36.97
CA ILE A 229 19.35 4.00 35.91
C ILE A 229 19.79 2.55 35.86
N VAL A 230 18.83 1.63 35.79
CA VAL A 230 19.05 0.19 35.64
C VAL A 230 18.28 -0.32 34.43
N PHE A 231 19.00 -0.97 33.51
CA PHE A 231 18.40 -1.62 32.33
C PHE A 231 18.30 -3.12 32.53
N HIS A 232 17.09 -3.65 32.39
CA HIS A 232 16.79 -5.07 32.29
C HIS A 232 16.65 -5.44 30.82
N VAL A 233 17.70 -6.02 30.24
CA VAL A 233 17.72 -6.39 28.82
C VAL A 233 17.24 -7.83 28.66
N ILE A 234 16.14 -8.01 27.92
CA ILE A 234 15.56 -9.32 27.60
C ILE A 234 15.88 -9.61 26.13
N THR A 235 16.56 -10.73 25.86
CA THR A 235 17.00 -11.11 24.52
C THR A 235 16.91 -12.62 24.31
N ASP A 236 16.85 -13.07 23.06
CA ASP A 236 16.81 -14.48 22.74
C ASP A 236 18.12 -15.19 23.14
N LYS A 237 18.01 -16.50 23.39
CA LYS A 237 19.19 -17.35 23.68
C LYS A 237 20.26 -17.27 22.58
N LYS A 238 19.85 -17.10 21.31
CA LYS A 238 20.76 -16.97 20.16
C LYS A 238 21.58 -15.67 20.18
N THR A 239 21.03 -14.58 20.70
CA THR A 239 21.66 -13.25 20.70
C THR A 239 22.30 -12.90 22.04
N TYR A 240 22.08 -13.71 23.08
CA TYR A 240 22.60 -13.51 24.43
C TYR A 240 24.12 -13.25 24.48
N ALA A 241 24.93 -14.10 23.85
CA ALA A 241 26.40 -13.97 23.88
C ALA A 241 26.87 -12.62 23.32
N GLY A 242 26.34 -12.23 22.16
CA GLY A 242 26.64 -10.95 21.53
C GLY A 242 26.14 -9.76 22.35
N MET A 243 24.93 -9.85 22.93
CA MET A 243 24.35 -8.81 23.78
C MET A 243 25.13 -8.63 25.10
N HIS A 244 25.59 -9.72 25.70
CA HIS A 244 26.37 -9.72 26.94
C HIS A 244 27.75 -9.08 26.71
N SER A 245 28.45 -9.50 25.66
CA SER A 245 29.73 -8.89 25.24
C SER A 245 29.57 -7.39 24.91
N CYS A 246 28.52 -7.03 24.18
CA CYS A 246 28.18 -5.63 23.89
C CYS A 246 27.97 -4.80 25.15
N SER A 247 27.25 -5.34 26.14
CA SER A 247 26.94 -4.63 27.39
C SER A 247 28.20 -4.28 28.16
N LEU A 248 29.18 -5.18 28.20
CA LEU A 248 30.49 -4.89 28.80
C LEU A 248 31.20 -3.74 28.08
N LYS A 249 31.16 -3.75 26.74
CA LYS A 249 31.81 -2.74 25.91
C LYS A 249 31.15 -1.36 25.98
N LEU A 250 29.84 -1.32 26.23
CA LEU A 250 29.10 -0.09 26.53
C LEU A 250 29.54 0.50 27.86
N ILE A 251 29.74 -0.34 28.88
CA ILE A 251 30.23 0.10 30.20
C ILE A 251 31.65 0.66 30.10
N LEU A 252 32.50 0.08 29.25
CA LEU A 252 33.87 0.54 29.02
C LEU A 252 33.96 1.75 28.06
N ASN A 253 32.83 2.24 27.53
CA ASN A 253 32.76 3.34 26.57
C ASN A 253 33.53 3.09 25.25
N GLU A 254 33.82 1.83 24.92
CA GLU A 254 34.59 1.40 23.74
C GLU A 254 33.70 1.07 22.51
N PHE A 255 32.38 1.22 22.65
CA PHE A 255 31.44 0.78 21.62
C PHE A 255 31.54 1.58 20.30
N MET A 256 31.85 2.89 20.39
CA MET A 256 31.98 3.76 19.21
C MET A 256 33.20 3.41 18.34
N THR A 257 34.26 2.88 18.93
CA THR A 257 35.46 2.40 18.22
C THR A 257 35.17 1.10 17.47
N LEU A 258 34.32 0.22 18.03
CA LEU A 258 33.96 -1.05 17.40
C LEU A 258 33.05 -0.87 16.17
N LYS A 259 32.10 0.08 16.21
CA LYS A 259 31.16 0.34 15.10
C LYS A 259 31.89 0.73 13.80
N ARG A 260 33.05 1.41 13.89
CA ARG A 260 33.88 1.77 12.73
C ARG A 260 34.74 0.61 12.19
N SER A 261 34.93 -0.46 12.96
CA SER A 261 35.78 -1.61 12.62
C SER A 261 34.98 -2.87 12.24
N ALA A 262 33.70 -2.96 12.61
CA ALA A 262 32.92 -4.20 12.57
C ALA A 262 32.77 -4.86 11.18
N CYS A 263 32.88 -4.07 10.09
CA CYS A 263 32.98 -4.56 8.71
C CYS A 263 33.90 -3.64 7.89
N LYS A 264 35.19 -3.59 8.23
CA LYS A 264 36.18 -3.27 7.20
C LYS A 264 36.57 -4.58 6.54
N ASN A 265 35.96 -4.87 5.39
CA ASN A 265 36.65 -5.64 4.36
C ASN A 265 37.57 -4.68 3.60
#